data_AF-A0A6P3RG42-F1
#
_entry.id   AF-A0A6P3RG42-F1
#
_cell.length_a   1.000
_cell.length_b   1.000
_cell.length_c   1.000
_cell.angle_alpha   90.00
_cell.angle_beta   90.00
_cell.angle_gamma   90.00
#
_symmetry.space_group_name_H-M   'P 1'
#
loop_
_entity.id
_entity.type
_entity.pdbx_description
1 polymer ?
#
loop_
_entity_poly.entity_id
_entity_poly.type
_entity_poly.pdbx_seq_one_letter_code
_entity_poly.pdbx_strand_id
1 'polypeptide(L)'
;MANIQRNDNSKCCFYNFLCVNKHQLPTFSSDYALITFDLCSVCTRLVHSGSGCRSPSLGSDLTFATRTGSRQGIEMHLFRVETHRDLSTWTRMLVQGCHTAAELIKEVSLGCTLNGQEVRLTIHYENGFTISRENGGPSSILYRYPFERLKMSADDGIRNLYLDFGGPEGELTMDLHSCPKPIVFVLHTFLSAKVTRMGLLV
;
A
#
# COMPACT_ATOMS: atom_id res chain seq x y z
N MET A 1 22.58 -16.49 -1.15
CA MET A 1 22.39 -15.33 -2.05
C MET A 1 21.19 -15.72 -2.91
N ALA A 2 19.99 -15.20 -2.61
CA ALA A 2 18.75 -15.78 -3.13
C ALA A 2 18.68 -15.66 -4.67
N ASN A 3 18.45 -16.79 -5.34
CA ASN A 3 18.33 -16.87 -6.79
C ASN A 3 16.88 -16.50 -7.18
N ILE A 4 16.65 -15.24 -7.56
CA ILE A 4 15.34 -14.72 -7.97
C ILE A 4 15.19 -14.98 -9.48
N GLN A 5 14.32 -15.93 -9.87
CA GLN A 5 14.01 -16.16 -11.28
C GLN A 5 13.23 -14.97 -11.86
N ARG A 6 13.82 -14.29 -12.85
CA ARG A 6 13.24 -13.14 -13.56
C ARG A 6 12.09 -13.59 -14.44
N ASN A 7 10.97 -12.88 -14.35
CA ASN A 7 9.91 -12.90 -15.36
C ASN A 7 9.64 -11.44 -15.78
N ASP A 8 9.43 -11.13 -17.06
CA ASP A 8 9.66 -9.76 -17.60
C ASP A 8 8.81 -8.61 -17.00
N ASN A 9 7.76 -8.91 -16.23
CA ASN A 9 7.01 -7.93 -15.40
C ASN A 9 7.66 -7.62 -14.03
N SER A 10 8.78 -8.25 -13.70
CA SER A 10 9.48 -8.17 -12.40
C SER A 10 10.22 -6.86 -12.11
N LYS A 11 10.26 -5.90 -13.05
CA LYS A 11 11.04 -4.66 -12.87
C LYS A 11 10.52 -3.85 -11.67
N CYS A 12 9.21 -3.68 -11.51
CA CYS A 12 8.64 -2.87 -10.42
C CYS A 12 8.94 -3.48 -9.03
N CYS A 13 8.79 -4.80 -8.89
CA CYS A 13 9.14 -5.51 -7.66
C CYS A 13 10.65 -5.60 -7.39
N PHE A 14 11.48 -5.65 -8.44
CA PHE A 14 12.95 -5.60 -8.29
C PHE A 14 13.42 -4.21 -7.82
N TYR A 15 12.74 -3.13 -8.23
CA TYR A 15 13.02 -1.79 -7.71
C TYR A 15 12.58 -1.64 -6.25
N ASN A 16 11.43 -2.19 -5.84
CA ASN A 16 11.06 -2.28 -4.41
C ASN A 16 12.11 -3.08 -3.61
N PHE A 17 12.68 -4.15 -4.18
CA PHE A 17 13.75 -4.97 -3.60
C PHE A 17 15.06 -4.20 -3.42
N LEU A 18 15.46 -3.37 -4.39
CA LEU A 18 16.64 -2.49 -4.31
C LEU A 18 16.42 -1.30 -3.37
N CYS A 19 15.21 -0.73 -3.27
CA CYS A 19 14.90 0.36 -2.34
C CYS A 19 14.92 -0.07 -0.87
N VAL A 20 14.47 -1.28 -0.54
CA VAL A 20 14.55 -1.84 0.82
C VAL A 20 16.00 -2.06 1.25
N ASN A 21 16.91 -2.35 0.33
CA ASN A 21 18.35 -2.44 0.57
C ASN A 21 19.06 -1.18 0.05
N LYS A 22 19.03 -0.08 0.82
CA LYS A 22 19.60 1.26 0.55
C LYS A 22 21.06 1.37 0.05
N HIS A 23 21.74 0.28 -0.29
CA HIS A 23 23.15 0.27 -0.71
C HIS A 23 23.41 0.09 -2.21
N GLN A 24 22.41 0.07 -3.09
CA GLN A 24 22.67 -0.15 -4.52
C GLN A 24 21.61 0.46 -5.46
N LEU A 25 21.58 1.79 -5.60
CA LEU A 25 20.85 2.43 -6.71
C LEU A 25 21.73 3.44 -7.45
N PRO A 26 21.74 3.44 -8.81
CA PRO A 26 22.34 4.48 -9.61
C PRO A 26 21.46 5.74 -9.57
N THR A 27 22.11 6.90 -9.44
CA THR A 27 21.50 8.23 -9.40
C THR A 27 20.74 8.53 -10.69
N PHE A 28 19.42 8.72 -10.62
CA PHE A 28 18.61 9.32 -11.69
C PHE A 28 17.65 10.37 -11.13
N SER A 29 17.29 11.32 -12.00
CA SER A 29 16.65 12.62 -11.72
C SER A 29 15.45 12.58 -10.76
N SER A 30 15.39 13.60 -9.88
CA SER A 30 15.30 13.42 -8.42
C SER A 30 13.91 13.26 -7.83
N ASP A 31 12.82 13.87 -8.31
CA ASP A 31 11.65 14.03 -7.42
C ASP A 31 10.43 13.19 -7.82
N TYR A 32 10.05 13.17 -9.10
CA TYR A 32 8.90 12.38 -9.59
C TYR A 32 9.13 10.88 -9.55
N ALA A 33 10.38 10.46 -9.80
CA ALA A 33 10.79 9.07 -9.67
C ALA A 33 10.67 8.63 -8.21
N LEU A 34 11.25 9.38 -7.27
CA LEU A 34 11.15 9.09 -5.83
C LEU A 34 9.69 9.02 -5.36
N ILE A 35 8.85 9.98 -5.73
CA ILE A 35 7.41 9.98 -5.39
C ILE A 35 6.70 8.74 -5.96
N THR A 36 7.01 8.35 -7.21
CA THR A 36 6.43 7.14 -7.83
C THR A 36 6.95 5.85 -7.15
N PHE A 37 8.22 5.82 -6.75
CA PHE A 37 8.85 4.70 -6.03
C PHE A 37 8.29 4.54 -4.61
N ASP A 38 8.13 5.64 -3.88
CA ASP A 38 7.58 5.65 -2.54
C ASP A 38 6.10 5.23 -2.55
N LEU A 39 5.34 5.69 -3.55
CA LEU A 39 3.94 5.29 -3.74
C LEU A 39 3.81 3.77 -4.01
N CYS A 40 4.74 3.19 -4.78
CA CYS A 40 4.80 1.75 -5.01
C CYS A 40 5.03 0.95 -3.71
N SER A 41 5.85 1.51 -2.81
CA SER A 41 6.15 0.89 -1.52
C SER A 41 4.92 0.86 -0.61
N VAL A 42 4.14 1.95 -0.51
CA VAL A 42 2.93 1.97 0.31
C VAL A 42 1.75 1.20 -0.31
N CYS A 43 1.79 0.96 -1.62
CA CYS A 43 0.86 0.10 -2.34
C CYS A 43 1.30 -1.38 -2.40
N THR A 44 2.32 -1.80 -1.64
CA THR A 44 2.78 -3.21 -1.62
C THR A 44 2.44 -3.89 -0.29
N ARG A 45 1.91 -5.11 -0.37
CA ARG A 45 1.51 -5.93 0.78
C ARG A 45 2.16 -7.30 0.73
N LEU A 46 2.71 -7.75 1.85
CA LEU A 46 3.06 -9.15 2.08
C LEU A 46 1.76 -9.95 2.29
N VAL A 47 1.54 -11.01 1.51
CA VAL A 47 0.30 -11.82 1.58
C VAL A 47 0.51 -13.26 2.02
N HIS A 48 1.72 -13.78 1.87
CA HIS A 48 2.06 -15.11 2.32
C HIS A 48 3.53 -15.15 2.74
N SER A 49 3.82 -15.93 3.78
CA SER A 49 5.18 -16.34 4.16
C SER A 49 5.13 -17.71 4.81
N GLY A 50 5.83 -18.70 4.28
CA GLY A 50 5.88 -20.03 4.87
C GLY A 50 6.30 -21.13 3.90
N SER A 51 6.31 -22.36 4.40
CA SER A 51 6.49 -23.57 3.59
C SER A 51 5.19 -23.92 2.89
N GLY A 52 5.20 -24.00 1.57
CA GLY A 52 4.03 -24.38 0.78
C GLY A 52 3.80 -25.89 0.76
N CYS A 53 3.31 -26.49 1.86
CA CYS A 53 2.48 -27.71 1.89
C CYS A 53 2.26 -28.25 3.31
N ARG A 54 1.07 -28.84 3.55
CA ARG A 54 0.65 -29.51 4.80
C ARG A 54 1.21 -30.94 4.96
N SER A 55 2.39 -31.24 4.42
CA SER A 55 3.03 -32.55 4.60
C SER A 55 4.57 -32.42 4.64
N PRO A 56 5.25 -33.16 5.54
CA PRO A 56 6.70 -33.09 5.66
C PRO A 56 7.34 -34.00 4.60
N SER A 57 7.42 -33.54 3.36
CA SER A 57 8.36 -34.08 2.38
C SER A 57 9.65 -33.28 2.43
N LEU A 58 10.79 -33.97 2.44
CA LEU A 58 12.13 -33.39 2.33
C LEU A 58 12.17 -32.41 1.14
N GLY A 59 12.31 -31.10 1.39
CA GLY A 59 12.38 -30.08 0.34
C GLY A 59 11.15 -29.17 0.18
N SER A 60 10.45 -28.82 1.27
CA SER A 60 9.41 -27.79 1.20
C SER A 60 10.02 -26.43 0.87
N ASP A 61 9.62 -25.86 -0.28
CA ASP A 61 10.09 -24.53 -0.68
C ASP A 61 9.56 -23.47 0.31
N LEU A 62 10.49 -22.74 0.92
CA LEU A 62 10.17 -21.55 1.70
C LEU A 62 9.90 -20.41 0.73
N THR A 63 8.71 -19.82 0.82
CA THR A 63 8.33 -18.73 -0.06
C THR A 63 7.70 -17.58 0.69
N PHE A 64 7.79 -16.39 0.11
CA PHE A 64 6.94 -15.27 0.46
C PHE A 64 6.32 -14.67 -0.80
N ALA A 65 5.15 -14.06 -0.69
CA ALA A 65 4.47 -13.43 -1.80
C ALA A 65 4.12 -11.98 -1.49
N THR A 66 4.32 -11.11 -2.48
CA THR A 66 3.88 -9.71 -2.43
C THR A 66 2.72 -9.48 -3.41
N ARG A 67 1.84 -8.55 -3.05
CA ARG A 67 0.86 -7.95 -3.94
C ARG A 67 1.13 -6.46 -4.03
N THR A 68 1.25 -5.94 -5.23
CA THR A 68 1.49 -4.52 -5.49
C THR A 68 0.33 -3.96 -6.29
N GLY A 69 -0.31 -2.93 -5.75
CA GLY A 69 -1.37 -2.20 -6.44
C GLY A 69 -0.78 -1.27 -7.50
N SER A 70 -1.35 -1.31 -8.70
CA SER A 70 -1.08 -0.37 -9.79
C SER A 70 -2.39 0.15 -10.37
N ARG A 71 -2.30 1.13 -11.28
CA ARG A 71 -3.49 1.62 -12.01
C ARG A 71 -4.14 0.53 -12.88
N GLN A 72 -3.39 -0.50 -13.28
CA GLN A 72 -3.89 -1.62 -14.08
C GLN A 72 -4.43 -2.77 -13.23
N GLY A 73 -4.37 -2.68 -11.89
CA GLY A 73 -4.88 -3.71 -10.99
C GLY A 73 -3.86 -4.12 -9.94
N ILE A 74 -3.78 -5.42 -9.65
CA ILE A 74 -2.83 -5.96 -8.68
C ILE A 74 -1.86 -6.91 -9.37
N GLU A 75 -0.57 -6.65 -9.18
CA GLU A 75 0.49 -7.57 -9.54
C GLU A 75 0.85 -8.45 -8.34
N MET A 76 1.01 -9.75 -8.55
CA MET A 76 1.44 -10.70 -7.52
C MET A 76 2.81 -11.27 -7.88
N HIS A 77 3.72 -11.28 -6.92
CA HIS A 77 5.06 -11.84 -7.08
C HIS A 77 5.34 -12.85 -5.97
N LEU A 78 5.81 -14.04 -6.37
CA LEU A 78 6.21 -15.10 -5.45
C LEU A 78 7.74 -15.20 -5.45
N PHE A 79 8.32 -15.25 -4.26
CA PHE A 79 9.75 -15.31 -4.04
C PHE A 79 10.10 -16.56 -3.25
N ARG A 80 11.10 -17.29 -3.72
CA ARG A 80 11.67 -18.44 -3.00
C ARG A 80 12.85 -18.00 -2.17
N VAL A 81 12.98 -18.56 -0.97
CA VAL A 81 14.11 -18.31 -0.07
C VAL A 81 14.73 -19.62 0.39
N GLU A 82 16.01 -19.58 0.73
CA GLU A 82 16.80 -20.78 1.02
C GLU A 82 16.71 -21.19 2.48
N THR A 83 16.50 -20.22 3.39
CA THR A 83 16.48 -20.47 4.84
C THR A 83 15.31 -19.77 5.54
N HIS A 84 14.89 -20.29 6.69
CA HIS A 84 13.92 -19.61 7.55
C HIS A 84 14.41 -18.24 8.03
N ARG A 85 15.72 -18.08 8.20
CA ARG A 85 16.34 -16.80 8.57
C ARG A 85 16.18 -15.76 7.46
N ASP A 86 16.40 -16.17 6.21
CA ASP A 86 16.17 -15.30 5.05
C ASP A 86 14.70 -14.96 4.93
N LEU A 87 13.81 -15.95 5.06
CA LEU A 87 12.36 -15.70 5.04
C LEU A 87 11.97 -14.63 6.07
N SER A 88 12.39 -14.79 7.32
CA SER A 88 12.12 -13.83 8.40
C SER A 88 12.73 -12.46 8.14
N THR A 89 13.93 -12.41 7.56
CA THR A 89 14.61 -11.16 7.25
C THR A 89 13.90 -10.42 6.12
N TRP A 90 13.56 -11.11 5.03
CA TRP A 90 12.87 -10.53 3.89
C TRP A 90 11.49 -10.00 4.25
N THR A 91 10.68 -10.79 4.95
CA THR A 91 9.33 -10.36 5.35
C THR A 91 9.39 -9.16 6.29
N ARG A 92 10.30 -9.15 7.26
CA ARG A 92 10.50 -8.02 8.18
C ARG A 92 10.95 -6.76 7.44
N MET A 93 11.94 -6.86 6.56
CA MET A 93 12.45 -5.70 5.83
C MET A 93 11.41 -5.10 4.88
N LEU A 94 10.59 -5.94 4.24
CA LEU A 94 9.48 -5.45 3.40
C LEU A 94 8.49 -4.63 4.21
N VAL A 95 8.02 -5.16 5.34
CA VAL A 95 7.06 -4.45 6.21
C VAL A 95 7.66 -3.14 6.74
N GLN A 96 8.89 -3.19 7.25
CA GLN A 96 9.56 -1.99 7.78
C GLN A 96 9.83 -0.94 6.69
N GLY A 97 10.16 -1.38 5.48
CA GLY A 97 10.32 -0.50 4.31
C GLY A 97 9.02 0.23 3.99
N CYS A 98 7.90 -0.48 3.94
CA CYS A 98 6.57 0.12 3.74
C CYS A 98 6.21 1.13 4.83
N HIS A 99 6.53 0.83 6.11
CA HIS A 99 6.30 1.76 7.21
C HIS A 99 7.13 3.02 7.09
N THR A 100 8.42 2.87 6.77
CA THR A 100 9.33 4.01 6.55
C THR A 100 8.85 4.87 5.38
N ALA A 101 8.40 4.26 4.29
CA ALA A 101 7.83 4.97 3.16
C ALA A 101 6.56 5.74 3.53
N ALA A 102 5.67 5.18 4.35
CA ALA A 102 4.48 5.87 4.83
C ALA A 102 4.83 7.13 5.64
N GLU A 103 5.85 7.04 6.50
CA GLU A 103 6.35 8.18 7.27
C GLU A 103 6.98 9.27 6.39
N LEU A 104 7.54 8.92 5.23
CA LEU A 104 8.13 9.87 4.29
C LEU A 104 7.08 10.54 3.38
N ILE A 105 6.15 9.76 2.84
CA ILE A 105 5.13 10.24 1.89
C ILE A 105 4.15 11.21 2.54
N LYS A 106 3.81 10.98 3.82
CA LYS A 106 2.83 11.75 4.62
C LYS A 106 1.40 11.76 4.13
N GLU A 107 1.14 11.74 2.83
CA GLU A 107 -0.21 11.71 2.27
C GLU A 107 -0.27 11.17 0.84
N VAL A 108 -1.42 10.59 0.49
CA VAL A 108 -1.74 10.14 -0.87
C VAL A 108 -3.04 10.80 -1.30
N SER A 109 -3.04 11.40 -2.49
CA SER A 109 -4.20 12.07 -3.07
C SER A 109 -4.62 11.43 -4.38
N LEU A 110 -5.93 11.36 -4.63
CA LEU A 110 -6.50 10.98 -5.92
C LEU A 110 -7.79 11.75 -6.22
N GLY A 111 -8.06 11.96 -7.50
CA GLY A 111 -9.38 12.39 -7.97
C GLY A 111 -10.36 11.21 -7.97
N CYS A 112 -11.61 11.47 -7.61
CA CYS A 112 -12.71 10.51 -7.65
C CYS A 112 -14.06 11.24 -7.74
N THR A 113 -15.12 10.50 -8.06
CA THR A 113 -16.47 11.03 -8.05
C THR A 113 -17.19 10.61 -6.77
N LEU A 114 -17.83 11.56 -6.09
CA LEU A 114 -18.71 11.33 -4.94
C LEU A 114 -20.06 11.98 -5.21
N ASN A 115 -21.15 11.20 -5.20
CA ASN A 115 -22.52 11.69 -5.47
C ASN A 115 -22.62 12.51 -6.78
N GLY A 116 -21.91 12.07 -7.83
CA GLY A 116 -21.89 12.75 -9.13
C GLY A 116 -21.07 14.05 -9.18
N GLN A 117 -20.28 14.35 -8.15
CA GLN A 117 -19.38 15.51 -8.10
C GLN A 117 -17.92 15.06 -8.13
N GLU A 118 -17.09 15.74 -8.92
CA GLU A 118 -15.64 15.53 -8.92
C GLU A 118 -15.02 16.09 -7.64
N VAL A 119 -14.37 15.20 -6.90
CA VAL A 119 -13.73 15.47 -5.62
C VAL A 119 -12.31 14.91 -5.61
N ARG A 120 -11.51 15.36 -4.65
CA ARG A 120 -10.20 14.82 -4.33
C ARG A 120 -10.27 14.15 -2.97
N LEU A 121 -10.00 12.85 -2.93
CA LEU A 121 -9.73 12.12 -1.70
C LEU A 121 -8.25 12.27 -1.37
N THR A 122 -7.94 12.73 -0.16
CA THR A 122 -6.59 12.76 0.40
C THR A 122 -6.56 11.94 1.69
N ILE A 123 -5.66 10.96 1.74
CA ILE A 123 -5.38 10.15 2.93
C ILE A 123 -4.06 10.65 3.49
N HIS A 124 -4.10 11.27 4.65
CA HIS A 124 -2.95 11.75 5.41
C HIS A 124 -2.56 10.70 6.46
N TYR A 125 -1.28 10.34 6.49
CA TYR A 125 -0.67 9.40 7.44
C TYR A 125 -0.97 9.76 8.90
N GLU A 126 -0.92 11.05 9.26
CA GLU A 126 -1.21 11.50 10.61
C GLU A 126 -2.70 11.79 10.83
N ASN A 127 -3.29 12.58 9.91
CA ASN A 127 -4.55 13.28 10.14
C ASN A 127 -5.80 12.52 9.66
N GLY A 128 -5.64 11.37 8.99
CA GLY A 128 -6.77 10.61 8.45
C GLY A 128 -7.15 11.06 7.04
N PHE A 129 -8.37 11.52 6.85
CA PHE A 129 -9.02 11.66 5.55
C PHE A 129 -9.47 13.10 5.34
N THR A 130 -9.24 13.62 4.14
CA THR A 130 -9.83 14.86 3.65
C THR A 130 -10.49 14.61 2.30
N ILE A 131 -11.71 15.09 2.13
CA ILE A 131 -12.42 15.09 0.83
C ILE A 131 -12.68 16.54 0.48
N SER A 132 -12.19 16.98 -0.67
CA SER A 132 -12.35 18.36 -1.14
C SER A 132 -12.84 18.42 -2.57
N ARG A 133 -13.45 19.52 -3.01
CA ARG A 133 -13.75 19.72 -4.44
C ARG A 133 -12.44 19.87 -5.22
N GLU A 134 -12.35 19.27 -6.41
CA GLU A 134 -11.10 19.20 -7.18
C GLU A 134 -10.51 20.59 -7.55
N ASN A 135 -11.38 21.58 -7.77
CA ASN A 135 -11.04 22.91 -8.28
C ASN A 135 -11.12 24.06 -7.25
N GLY A 136 -11.12 23.78 -5.94
CA GLY A 136 -11.23 24.82 -4.93
C GLY A 136 -10.03 24.89 -3.97
N GLY A 137 -9.67 26.12 -3.55
CA GLY A 137 -8.70 26.35 -2.47
C GLY A 137 -9.14 25.76 -1.12
N PRO A 138 -8.48 26.06 0.02
CA PRO A 138 -8.76 25.42 1.32
C PRO A 138 -10.22 25.51 1.82
N SER A 139 -11.04 26.43 1.28
CA SER A 139 -12.49 26.50 1.50
C SER A 139 -13.30 25.41 0.77
N SER A 140 -12.64 24.50 0.05
CA SER A 140 -13.26 23.45 -0.77
C SER A 140 -13.42 22.11 -0.06
N ILE A 141 -12.98 22.01 1.20
CA ILE A 141 -13.09 20.80 2.02
C ILE A 141 -14.58 20.52 2.27
N LEU A 142 -15.02 19.34 1.86
CA LEU A 142 -16.36 18.81 2.12
C LEU A 142 -16.39 18.03 3.43
N TYR A 143 -15.37 17.20 3.64
CA TYR A 143 -15.30 16.31 4.80
C TYR A 143 -13.89 16.16 5.32
N ARG A 144 -13.77 15.97 6.64
CA ARG A 144 -12.52 15.63 7.31
C ARG A 144 -12.77 14.66 8.45
N TYR A 145 -12.13 13.49 8.37
CA TYR A 145 -12.28 12.44 9.37
C TYR A 145 -10.93 11.92 9.82
N PRO A 146 -10.67 11.80 11.13
CA PRO A 146 -9.48 11.12 11.61
C PRO A 146 -9.63 9.60 11.46
N PHE A 147 -8.54 8.84 11.57
CA PHE A 147 -8.57 7.37 11.40
C PHE A 147 -9.49 6.67 12.39
N GLU A 148 -9.62 7.19 13.61
CA GLU A 148 -10.41 6.61 14.69
C GLU A 148 -11.92 6.69 14.41
N ARG A 149 -12.35 7.49 13.42
CA ARG A 149 -13.74 7.56 12.95
C ARG A 149 -14.04 6.50 11.90
N LEU A 150 -13.05 5.93 11.21
CA LEU A 150 -13.30 4.94 10.16
C LEU A 150 -13.80 3.64 10.80
N LYS A 151 -15.10 3.36 10.63
CA LYS A 151 -15.75 2.13 11.12
C LYS A 151 -15.58 0.98 10.15
N MET A 152 -15.74 1.27 8.86
CA MET A 152 -15.67 0.29 7.80
C MET A 152 -15.00 0.90 6.57
N SER A 153 -14.16 0.09 5.93
CA SER A 153 -13.71 0.33 4.56
C SER A 153 -13.95 -0.93 3.73
N ALA A 154 -14.50 -0.78 2.53
CA ALA A 154 -14.68 -1.87 1.59
C ALA A 154 -14.35 -1.42 0.16
N ASP A 155 -14.24 -2.38 -0.75
CA ASP A 155 -14.02 -2.11 -2.16
C ASP A 155 -14.68 -3.19 -3.02
N ASP A 156 -15.14 -2.83 -4.22
CA ASP A 156 -15.75 -3.78 -5.18
C ASP A 156 -14.72 -4.51 -6.06
N GLY A 157 -13.43 -4.18 -5.92
CA GLY A 157 -12.33 -4.69 -6.72
C GLY A 157 -12.26 -4.12 -8.16
N ILE A 158 -13.21 -3.27 -8.55
CA ILE A 158 -13.36 -2.75 -9.92
C ILE A 158 -13.07 -1.25 -9.94
N ARG A 159 -13.87 -0.43 -9.25
CA ARG A 159 -13.73 1.03 -9.26
C ARG A 159 -14.22 1.74 -8.00
N ASN A 160 -15.07 1.12 -7.19
CA ASN A 160 -15.68 1.78 -6.04
C ASN A 160 -14.92 1.47 -4.74
N LEU A 161 -14.65 2.53 -3.99
CA LEU A 161 -14.18 2.50 -2.61
C LEU A 161 -15.32 2.96 -1.70
N TYR A 162 -15.57 2.20 -0.64
CA TYR A 162 -16.61 2.49 0.35
C TYR A 162 -15.95 2.84 1.68
N LEU A 163 -16.31 3.98 2.26
CA LEU A 163 -15.80 4.45 3.56
C LEU A 163 -16.96 4.87 4.46
N ASP A 164 -17.11 4.20 5.60
CA ASP A 164 -18.09 4.56 6.63
C ASP A 164 -17.37 5.15 7.84
N PHE A 165 -17.67 6.41 8.14
CA PHE A 165 -17.14 7.16 9.29
C PHE A 165 -18.14 7.27 10.46
N GLY A 166 -19.33 6.68 10.30
CA GLY A 166 -20.41 6.70 11.28
C GLY A 166 -21.07 8.06 11.49
N GLY A 167 -20.94 8.99 10.54
CA GLY A 167 -21.64 10.27 10.55
C GLY A 167 -23.01 10.20 9.84
N PRO A 168 -23.76 11.33 9.79
CA PRO A 168 -25.08 11.40 9.17
C PRO A 168 -25.08 11.14 7.65
N GLU A 169 -23.92 11.28 7.00
CA GLU A 169 -23.70 10.97 5.58
C GLU A 169 -23.82 9.47 5.25
N GLY A 170 -23.71 8.60 6.25
CA GLY A 170 -23.65 7.15 6.05
C GLY A 170 -22.37 6.70 5.34
N GLU A 171 -22.46 5.62 4.56
CA GLU A 171 -21.34 5.12 3.77
C GLU A 171 -21.07 6.03 2.58
N LEU A 172 -19.84 6.54 2.48
CA LEU A 172 -19.37 7.29 1.33
C LEU A 172 -18.93 6.32 0.23
N THR A 173 -19.68 6.30 -0.88
CA THR A 173 -19.32 5.56 -2.09
C THR A 173 -18.51 6.46 -3.01
N MET A 174 -17.21 6.16 -3.16
CA MET A 174 -16.28 6.91 -4.01
C MET A 174 -15.92 6.12 -5.25
N ASP A 175 -16.20 6.71 -6.41
CA ASP A 175 -15.84 6.13 -7.69
C ASP A 175 -14.44 6.62 -8.11
N LEU A 176 -13.45 5.71 -8.09
CA LEU A 176 -12.05 6.04 -8.33
C LEU A 176 -11.63 5.98 -9.80
N HIS A 177 -12.55 5.63 -10.70
CA HIS A 177 -12.31 5.45 -12.15
C HIS A 177 -11.21 4.42 -12.48
N SER A 178 -10.78 3.64 -11.48
CA SER A 178 -9.68 2.69 -11.53
C SER A 178 -9.76 1.73 -10.35
N CYS A 179 -9.01 0.63 -10.40
CA CYS A 179 -9.03 -0.39 -9.36
C CYS A 179 -8.79 0.24 -7.96
N PRO A 180 -9.66 0.00 -6.96
CA PRO A 180 -9.56 0.60 -5.63
C PRO A 180 -8.50 -0.02 -4.71
N LYS A 181 -7.96 -1.17 -5.11
CA LYS A 181 -7.01 -1.96 -4.31
C LYS A 181 -5.72 -1.23 -3.94
N PRO A 182 -5.08 -0.40 -4.79
CA PRO A 182 -3.92 0.39 -4.40
C PRO A 182 -4.24 1.33 -3.22
N ILE A 183 -5.41 1.98 -3.23
CA ILE A 183 -5.83 2.88 -2.15
C ILE A 183 -6.10 2.10 -0.86
N VAL A 184 -6.75 0.94 -0.97
CA VAL A 184 -6.91 0.02 0.17
C VAL A 184 -5.54 -0.37 0.72
N PHE A 185 -4.55 -0.68 -0.12
CA PHE A 185 -3.19 -0.98 0.33
C PHE A 185 -2.53 0.18 1.06
N VAL A 186 -2.66 1.41 0.56
CA VAL A 186 -2.20 2.63 1.26
C VAL A 186 -2.83 2.73 2.65
N LEU A 187 -4.15 2.56 2.77
CA LEU A 187 -4.86 2.64 4.05
C LEU A 187 -4.30 1.65 5.07
N HIS A 188 -4.12 0.40 4.66
CA HIS A 188 -3.56 -0.62 5.53
C HIS A 188 -2.10 -0.32 5.92
N THR A 189 -1.29 0.19 4.98
CA THR A 189 0.11 0.54 5.28
C THR A 189 0.18 1.70 6.27
N PHE A 190 -0.62 2.76 6.06
CA PHE A 190 -0.66 3.92 6.96
C PHE A 190 -1.14 3.52 8.35
N LEU A 191 -2.23 2.76 8.45
CA LEU A 191 -2.73 2.27 9.74
C LEU A 191 -1.71 1.36 10.43
N SER A 192 -1.13 0.40 9.72
CA SER A 192 -0.12 -0.51 10.29
C SER A 192 1.09 0.26 10.82
N ALA A 193 1.65 1.18 10.03
CA ALA A 193 2.79 1.99 10.45
C ALA A 193 2.43 2.90 11.63
N LYS A 194 1.25 3.53 11.62
CA LYS A 194 0.79 4.40 12.72
C LYS A 194 0.64 3.62 14.03
N VAL A 195 0.01 2.45 13.99
CA VAL A 195 -0.18 1.57 15.15
C VAL A 195 1.14 1.02 15.68
N THR A 196 2.05 0.59 14.79
CA THR A 196 3.40 0.14 15.17
C THR A 196 4.18 1.25 15.85
N ARG A 197 4.16 2.48 15.30
CA ARG A 197 4.84 3.63 15.90
C ARG A 197 4.26 4.00 17.28
N MET A 198 2.95 3.83 17.49
CA MET A 198 2.30 4.08 18.78
C MET A 198 2.54 2.95 19.81
N GLY A 199 3.21 1.86 19.44
CA GLY A 199 3.48 0.74 20.34
C GLY A 199 2.23 -0.06 20.74
N LEU A 200 1.17 -0.01 19.94
CA LEU A 200 -0.11 -0.68 20.23
C LEU A 200 -0.17 -2.15 19.76
N LEU A 201 0.88 -2.62 19.10
CA LEU A 201 1.08 -4.04 18.74
C LEU A 201 2.26 -4.55 19.56
N VAL A 202 1.97 -5.45 20.51
CA VAL A 202 2.94 -6.16 21.35
C VAL A 202 3.09 -7.59 20.85
#